data_AF-A0A8R1IIW3-F1
#
_entry.id   AF-A0A8R1IIW3-F1
#
_cell.length_a   1.000
_cell.length_b   1.000
_cell.length_c   1.000
_cell.angle_alpha   90.00
_cell.angle_beta   90.00
_cell.angle_gamma   90.00
#
_symmetry.space_group_name_H-M   'P 1'
#
loop_
_entity.id
_entity.type
_entity.pdbx_description
1 polymer ?
#
loop_
_entity_poly.entity_id
_entity_poly.type
_entity_poly.pdbx_seq_one_letter_code
_entity_poly.pdbx_strand_id
1 'polypeptide(L)'
;MAEEAEDMWHIYNLIRVGDVIKASTIRKVVSETSTGTTSSQRVHTMLTIQVESVDFDPGAQELHLKGRNIEENDIVKMGAYHTIDLEPNRKFTLQKTEWDSIDLERLNLALDPAQAADVAAVVLHEGLANVCLITPAMTLTRAKN
;
A
#
# COMPACT_ATOMS: atom_id res chain seq x y z
N MET A 1 -8.63 7.28 -2.20
CA MET A 1 -7.78 7.44 -0.99
C MET A 1 -8.38 6.51 0.02
N ALA A 2 -7.56 5.71 0.72
CA ALA A 2 -8.05 4.93 1.85
C ALA A 2 -8.35 5.86 3.01
N GLU A 3 -9.53 5.78 3.60
CA GLU A 3 -9.91 6.51 4.82
C GLU A 3 -9.66 5.64 6.05
N GLU A 4 -9.95 4.34 5.91
CA GLU A 4 -9.82 3.34 6.96
C GLU A 4 -8.74 2.31 6.64
N ALA A 5 -8.33 1.58 7.67
CA ALA A 5 -7.36 0.51 7.50
C ALA A 5 -7.89 -0.66 6.67
N GLU A 6 -9.19 -0.90 6.71
CA GLU A 6 -9.85 -1.94 5.92
C GLU A 6 -9.78 -1.64 4.42
N ASP A 7 -9.83 -0.36 4.03
CA ASP A 7 -9.64 0.05 2.64
C ASP A 7 -8.29 -0.42 2.08
N MET A 8 -7.25 -0.49 2.92
CA MET A 8 -5.93 -0.97 2.51
C MET A 8 -5.97 -2.44 2.09
N TRP A 9 -6.82 -3.26 2.73
CA TRP A 9 -7.05 -4.63 2.31
C TRP A 9 -7.84 -4.71 0.99
N HIS A 10 -8.82 -3.84 0.79
CA HIS A 10 -9.52 -3.76 -0.50
C HIS A 10 -8.56 -3.36 -1.62
N ILE A 11 -7.70 -2.37 -1.38
CA ILE A 11 -6.66 -1.91 -2.33
C ILE A 11 -5.66 -3.02 -2.62
N TYR A 12 -5.20 -3.77 -1.60
CA TYR A 12 -4.29 -4.91 -1.76
C TYR A 12 -4.80 -5.88 -2.83
N ASN A 13 -6.08 -6.24 -2.72
CA ASN A 13 -6.70 -7.21 -3.61
C ASN A 13 -7.14 -6.60 -4.95
N LEU A 14 -7.19 -5.28 -5.06
CA LEU A 14 -7.50 -4.59 -6.30
C LEU A 14 -6.26 -4.47 -7.19
N ILE A 15 -5.09 -4.20 -6.61
CA ILE A 15 -3.84 -4.02 -7.36
C ILE A 15 -3.27 -5.37 -7.78
N ARG A 16 -2.89 -5.49 -9.05
CA ARG A 16 -2.29 -6.69 -9.64
C ARG A 16 -0.93 -6.36 -10.25
N VAL A 17 -0.08 -7.37 -10.41
CA VAL A 17 1.18 -7.24 -11.15
C VAL A 17 0.88 -6.79 -12.59
N GLY A 18 1.63 -5.80 -13.08
CA GLY A 18 1.43 -5.17 -14.38
C GLY A 18 0.59 -3.89 -14.35
N ASP A 19 -0.17 -3.65 -13.28
CA ASP A 19 -0.91 -2.40 -13.09
C ASP A 19 0.06 -1.21 -12.93
N VAL A 20 -0.45 -0.01 -13.20
CA VAL A 20 0.31 1.23 -13.09
C VAL A 20 -0.19 2.03 -11.89
N ILE A 21 0.73 2.41 -11.02
CA ILE A 21 0.45 3.20 -9.82
C ILE A 21 1.20 4.52 -9.89
N LYS A 22 0.48 5.62 -9.67
CA LYS A 22 1.03 6.95 -9.51
C LYS A 22 0.75 7.47 -8.11
N ALA A 23 1.79 7.73 -7.34
CA ALA A 23 1.67 8.19 -5.97
C ALA A 23 2.88 9.03 -5.54
N SER A 24 2.71 9.77 -4.44
CA SER A 24 3.81 10.53 -3.86
C SER A 24 4.70 9.66 -3.00
N THR A 25 6.02 9.82 -3.14
CA THR A 25 7.03 9.05 -2.41
C THR A 25 8.22 9.93 -2.02
N ILE A 26 9.10 9.39 -1.18
CA ILE A 26 10.31 10.08 -0.73
C ILE A 26 11.52 9.30 -1.20
N ARG A 27 12.41 9.97 -1.93
CA ARG A 27 13.67 9.38 -2.39
C ARG A 27 14.87 10.09 -1.77
N LYS A 28 15.84 9.31 -1.29
CA LYS A 28 17.16 9.83 -0.92
C LYS A 28 17.98 10.02 -2.20
N VAL A 29 18.32 11.27 -2.49
CA VAL A 29 19.18 11.68 -3.60
C VAL A 29 20.57 11.92 -3.05
N VAL A 30 21.57 11.28 -3.65
CA VAL A 30 22.98 11.50 -3.32
C VAL A 30 23.59 12.30 -4.46
N SER A 31 24.14 13.45 -4.13
CA SER A 31 24.82 14.34 -5.07
C SER A 31 26.28 14.43 -4.70
N GLU A 32 27.15 14.27 -5.68
CA GLU A 32 28.60 14.41 -5.51
C GLU A 32 29.06 15.73 -6.12
N THR A 33 29.74 16.57 -5.33
CA THR A 33 30.30 17.82 -5.84
C THR A 33 31.60 17.56 -6.59
N SER A 34 32.02 18.51 -7.44
CA SER A 34 33.31 18.45 -8.16
C SER A 34 34.54 18.33 -7.25
N THR A 35 34.39 18.60 -5.95
CA THR A 35 35.41 18.45 -4.91
C THR A 35 35.42 17.07 -4.25
N GLY A 36 34.56 16.14 -4.67
CA GLY A 36 34.43 14.79 -4.11
C GLY A 36 33.61 14.71 -2.81
N THR A 37 32.91 15.79 -2.42
CA THR A 37 32.06 15.78 -1.23
C THR A 37 30.69 15.22 -1.61
N THR A 38 30.30 14.12 -0.96
CA THR A 38 28.95 13.56 -1.14
C THR A 38 27.97 14.21 -0.16
N SER A 39 26.91 14.81 -0.67
CA SER A 39 25.76 15.27 0.11
C SER A 39 24.55 14.39 -0.18
N SER A 40 23.68 14.18 0.81
CA SER A 40 22.44 13.43 0.60
C SER A 40 21.23 14.20 1.10
N GLN A 41 20.20 14.26 0.28
CA GLN A 41 18.95 14.95 0.59
C GLN A 41 17.76 14.01 0.36
N ARG A 42 16.73 14.10 1.22
CA ARG A 42 15.44 13.43 0.99
C ARG A 42 14.55 14.37 0.21
N VAL A 43 14.06 13.92 -0.94
CA VAL A 43 13.22 14.71 -1.84
C VAL A 43 11.87 14.02 -2.02
N HIS A 44 10.80 14.78 -1.89
CA HIS A 44 9.45 14.32 -2.16
C HIS A 44 9.19 14.42 -3.67
N THR A 45 8.67 13.36 -4.28
CA THR A 45 8.41 13.32 -5.71
C THR A 45 7.22 12.42 -6.02
N MET A 46 6.53 12.72 -7.11
CA MET A 46 5.48 11.86 -7.65
C MET A 46 6.12 10.86 -8.60
N LEU A 47 5.94 9.56 -8.36
CA LEU A 47 6.42 8.51 -9.26
C LEU A 47 5.26 7.73 -9.84
N THR A 48 5.44 7.30 -11.09
CA THR A 48 4.54 6.42 -11.81
C THR A 48 5.27 5.11 -12.07
N ILE A 49 4.90 4.05 -11.36
CA ILE A 49 5.55 2.75 -11.47
C ILE A 49 4.61 1.72 -12.12
N GLN A 50 5.18 0.80 -12.89
CA GLN A 50 4.53 -0.46 -13.22
C GLN A 50 4.84 -1.48 -12.13
N VAL A 51 3.79 -2.03 -11.52
CA VAL A 51 3.88 -2.93 -10.36
C VAL A 51 4.45 -4.28 -10.77
N GLU A 52 5.49 -4.72 -10.06
CA GLU A 52 6.10 -6.06 -10.19
C GLU A 52 5.84 -6.93 -8.95
N SER A 53 5.66 -6.35 -7.76
CA SER A 53 5.22 -7.07 -6.56
C SER A 53 4.37 -6.19 -5.65
N VAL A 54 3.49 -6.84 -4.89
CA VAL A 54 2.58 -6.22 -3.92
C VAL A 54 2.70 -7.01 -2.61
N ASP A 55 3.12 -6.32 -1.55
CA ASP A 55 3.22 -6.88 -0.22
C ASP A 55 2.33 -6.08 0.74
N PHE A 56 1.58 -6.75 1.61
CA PHE A 56 0.72 -6.11 2.62
C PHE A 56 1.25 -6.43 4.01
N ASP A 57 1.40 -5.40 4.85
CA ASP A 57 1.69 -5.55 6.27
C ASP A 57 0.38 -5.37 7.07
N PRO A 58 -0.21 -6.45 7.63
CA PRO A 58 -1.44 -6.34 8.42
C PRO A 58 -1.27 -5.60 9.75
N GLY A 59 -0.04 -5.55 10.27
CA GLY A 59 0.28 -4.88 11.53
C GLY A 59 0.40 -3.37 11.37
N ALA A 60 1.08 -2.93 10.30
CA ALA A 60 1.19 -1.51 9.94
C ALA A 60 -0.01 -0.99 9.14
N GLN A 61 -0.78 -1.89 8.53
CA GLN A 61 -1.90 -1.58 7.62
C GLN A 61 -1.41 -0.77 6.40
N GLU A 62 -0.25 -1.17 5.88
CA GLU A 62 0.45 -0.51 4.77
C GLU A 62 0.66 -1.48 3.61
N LEU A 63 0.74 -0.93 2.39
CA LEU A 63 1.05 -1.67 1.17
C LEU A 63 2.40 -1.24 0.62
N HIS A 64 3.27 -2.22 0.34
CA HIS A 64 4.55 -2.00 -0.34
C HIS A 64 4.43 -2.45 -1.79
N LEU A 65 4.43 -1.48 -2.70
CA LEU A 65 4.29 -1.71 -4.14
C LEU A 65 5.65 -1.54 -4.81
N LYS A 66 6.30 -2.65 -5.16
CA LYS A 66 7.58 -2.61 -5.86
C LYS A 66 7.34 -2.61 -7.36
N GLY A 67 8.06 -1.76 -8.07
CA GLY A 67 7.92 -1.65 -9.52
C GLY A 67 9.04 -0.87 -10.18
N ARG A 68 8.92 -0.71 -11.50
CA ARG A 68 9.83 0.13 -12.31
C ARG A 68 9.16 1.44 -12.65
N ASN A 69 9.90 2.53 -12.57
CA ASN A 69 9.43 3.84 -13.03
C ASN A 69 9.21 3.82 -14.55
N ILE A 70 8.04 4.23 -15.01
CA ILE A 70 7.65 4.23 -16.43
C ILE A 70 7.44 5.62 -17.03
N GLU A 71 7.54 6.67 -16.21
CA GLU A 71 7.48 8.07 -16.64
C GLU A 71 8.81 8.78 -16.35
N GLU A 72 9.14 9.80 -17.12
CA GLU A 72 10.31 10.63 -16.83
C GLU A 72 10.15 11.36 -15.48
N ASN A 73 11.22 11.42 -14.70
CA ASN A 73 11.24 12.09 -13.41
C ASN A 73 12.61 12.72 -13.16
N ASP A 74 12.63 13.89 -12.54
CA ASP A 74 13.85 14.66 -12.28
C ASP A 74 14.89 13.91 -11.44
N ILE A 75 14.44 12.94 -10.64
CA ILE A 75 15.24 12.28 -9.61
C ILE A 75 15.41 10.79 -9.87
N VAL A 76 14.41 10.15 -10.48
CA VAL A 76 14.37 8.70 -10.71
C VAL A 76 14.37 8.43 -12.20
N LYS A 77 15.42 7.76 -12.68
CA LYS A 77 15.55 7.42 -14.10
C LYS A 77 14.40 6.52 -14.55
N MET A 78 14.00 6.65 -15.81
CA MET A 78 13.09 5.69 -16.45
C MET A 78 13.65 4.26 -16.35
N GLY A 79 12.77 3.30 -16.06
CA GLY A 79 13.11 1.90 -15.85
C GLY A 79 13.77 1.58 -14.49
N ALA A 80 14.09 2.58 -13.67
CA ALA A 80 14.67 2.34 -12.36
C ALA A 80 13.65 1.75 -11.38
N TYR A 81 14.12 0.86 -10.52
CA TYR A 81 13.30 0.25 -9.48
C TYR A 81 13.01 1.20 -8.33
N HIS A 82 11.77 1.16 -7.84
CA HIS A 82 11.34 1.88 -6.64
C HIS A 82 10.22 1.10 -5.93
N THR A 83 10.10 1.30 -4.62
CA THR A 83 8.97 0.79 -3.83
C THR A 83 8.14 1.99 -3.37
N ILE A 84 6.85 1.98 -3.70
CA ILE A 84 5.88 2.96 -3.22
C ILE A 84 5.15 2.34 -2.04
N ASP A 85 5.24 3.00 -0.89
CA ASP A 85 4.46 2.66 0.30
C ASP A 85 3.13 3.43 0.24
N LEU A 86 2.02 2.69 0.14
CA LEU A 86 0.69 3.27 0.31
C LEU A 86 0.30 3.15 1.78
N GLU A 87 -0.10 4.29 2.33
CA GLU A 87 -0.56 4.46 3.69
C GLU A 87 -2.01 4.99 3.66
N PRO A 88 -2.81 4.76 4.71
CA PRO A 88 -4.09 5.42 4.89
C PRO A 88 -3.98 6.94 4.73
N ASN A 89 -5.04 7.57 4.23
CA ASN A 89 -5.15 9.02 4.01
C ASN A 89 -4.13 9.61 3.02
N ARG A 90 -3.49 8.79 2.19
CA ARG A 90 -2.70 9.25 1.04
C ARG A 90 -3.42 9.03 -0.29
N LYS A 91 -3.35 10.05 -1.14
CA LYS A 91 -3.89 9.97 -2.51
C LYS A 91 -2.92 9.20 -3.40
N PHE A 92 -3.46 8.28 -4.17
CA PHE A 92 -2.78 7.57 -5.24
C PHE A 92 -3.73 7.43 -6.43
N THR A 93 -3.18 7.12 -7.59
CA THR A 93 -3.93 6.78 -8.80
C THR A 93 -3.55 5.38 -9.22
N LEU A 94 -4.55 4.51 -9.41
CA LEU A 94 -4.40 3.17 -9.98
C LEU A 94 -4.93 3.20 -11.41
N GLN A 95 -4.11 2.72 -12.33
CA GLN A 95 -4.43 2.52 -13.73
C GLN A 95 -4.30 1.04 -14.04
N LYS A 96 -5.37 0.47 -14.61
CA LYS A 96 -5.42 -0.90 -15.10
C LYS A 96 -5.59 -0.89 -16.61
N THR A 97 -5.11 -1.93 -17.29
CA THR A 97 -5.40 -2.13 -18.71
C THR A 97 -6.90 -2.34 -18.94
N GLU A 98 -7.54 -3.07 -18.03
CA GLU A 98 -8.98 -3.33 -18.03
C GLU A 98 -9.49 -3.34 -16.58
N TRP A 99 -10.69 -2.81 -16.39
CA TRP A 99 -11.44 -2.92 -15.14
C TRP A 99 -12.53 -3.96 -15.34
N ASP A 100 -12.37 -5.13 -14.72
CA ASP A 100 -13.31 -6.23 -14.85
C ASP A 100 -14.48 -6.09 -13.85
N SER A 101 -15.49 -6.97 -13.95
CA SER A 101 -16.63 -6.95 -13.05
C SER A 101 -16.26 -7.24 -11.59
N ILE A 102 -15.18 -8.00 -11.36
CA ILE A 102 -14.68 -8.35 -10.02
C ILE A 102 -14.03 -7.13 -9.37
N ASP A 103 -13.29 -6.33 -10.15
CA ASP A 103 -12.71 -5.08 -9.69
C ASP A 103 -13.81 -4.08 -9.29
N LEU A 104 -14.86 -3.96 -10.10
CA LEU A 104 -16.00 -3.09 -9.81
C LEU A 104 -16.80 -3.56 -8.59
N GLU A 105 -17.05 -4.86 -8.47
CA GLU A 105 -17.70 -5.44 -7.29
C GLU A 105 -16.89 -5.16 -6.02
N ARG A 106 -15.56 -5.34 -6.08
CA ARG A 106 -14.68 -5.05 -4.94
C ARG A 106 -14.65 -3.57 -4.56
N LEU A 107 -14.68 -2.67 -5.55
CA LEU A 107 -14.82 -1.24 -5.29
C LEU A 107 -16.16 -0.91 -4.63
N ASN A 108 -17.26 -1.53 -5.09
CA ASN A 108 -18.57 -1.33 -4.47
C ASN A 108 -18.60 -1.83 -3.01
N LEU A 109 -17.96 -2.97 -2.73
CA LEU A 109 -17.82 -3.47 -1.35
C LEU A 109 -17.02 -2.50 -0.47
N ALA A 110 -15.91 -1.96 -0.98
CA ALA A 110 -15.06 -1.03 -0.25
C ALA A 110 -15.74 0.34 0.01
N LEU A 111 -16.70 0.73 -0.84
CA LEU A 111 -17.38 2.02 -0.77
C LEU A 111 -18.73 1.97 -0.05
N ASP A 112 -19.19 0.79 0.39
CA ASP A 112 -20.47 0.62 1.06
C ASP A 112 -20.34 0.87 2.57
N PRO A 113 -20.84 2.01 3.10
CA PRO A 113 -20.73 2.34 4.52
C PRO A 113 -21.56 1.41 5.42
N ALA A 114 -22.46 0.60 4.86
CA ALA A 114 -23.28 -0.33 5.64
C ALA A 114 -22.48 -1.54 6.18
N GLN A 115 -21.26 -1.76 5.70
CA GLN A 115 -20.45 -2.91 6.12
C GLN A 115 -19.64 -2.68 7.41
N ALA A 116 -19.58 -1.46 7.95
CA ALA A 116 -18.65 -1.07 9.02
C ALA A 116 -19.03 -1.55 10.45
N ALA A 117 -19.16 -2.87 10.67
CA ALA A 117 -19.36 -3.44 12.01
C ALA A 117 -18.25 -4.43 12.38
N ASP A 118 -17.36 -4.01 13.28
CA ASP A 118 -16.31 -4.86 13.86
C ASP A 118 -16.85 -5.78 14.96
N VAL A 119 -16.34 -7.01 15.00
CA VAL A 119 -16.65 -8.00 16.04
C VAL A 119 -15.38 -8.40 16.79
N ALA A 120 -15.34 -8.19 18.10
CA ALA A 120 -14.27 -8.70 18.94
C ALA A 120 -14.53 -10.16 19.34
N ALA A 121 -13.51 -11.02 19.24
CA ALA A 121 -13.54 -12.41 19.67
C ALA A 121 -12.38 -12.71 20.62
N VAL A 122 -12.67 -13.38 21.73
CA VAL A 122 -11.66 -13.82 22.71
C VAL A 122 -11.69 -15.34 22.80
N VAL A 123 -10.59 -15.98 22.43
CA VAL A 123 -10.42 -17.44 22.50
C VAL A 123 -9.50 -17.76 23.68
N LEU A 124 -10.03 -18.51 24.64
CA LEU A 124 -9.33 -18.88 25.88
C LEU A 124 -9.10 -20.39 25.94
N HIS A 125 -7.89 -20.78 26.27
CA HIS A 125 -7.50 -22.14 26.67
C HIS A 125 -6.58 -22.06 27.89
N GLU A 126 -6.33 -23.17 28.58
CA GLU A 126 -5.44 -23.16 29.74
C GLU A 126 -4.04 -22.63 29.33
N GLY A 127 -3.61 -21.56 29.98
CA GLY A 127 -2.33 -20.90 29.69
C GLY A 127 -2.28 -20.13 28.35
N LEU A 128 -3.39 -20.03 27.62
CA LEU A 128 -3.45 -19.33 26.33
C LEU A 128 -4.64 -18.38 26.22
N ALA A 129 -4.38 -17.15 25.79
CA ALA A 129 -5.41 -16.19 25.43
C ALA A 129 -5.10 -15.55 24.08
N ASN A 130 -6.04 -15.65 23.14
CA ASN A 130 -5.99 -14.95 21.86
C ASN A 130 -7.12 -13.94 21.78
N VAL A 131 -6.76 -12.66 21.60
CA VAL A 131 -7.72 -11.58 21.36
C VAL A 131 -7.70 -11.26 19.87
N CYS A 132 -8.83 -11.47 19.20
CA CYS A 132 -8.99 -11.23 17.77
C CYS A 132 -10.01 -10.10 17.54
N LEU A 133 -9.73 -9.26 16.55
CA LEU A 133 -10.67 -8.31 15.97
C LEU A 133 -11.05 -8.84 14.60
N ILE A 134 -12.32 -9.18 14.41
CA ILE A 134 -12.89 -9.64 13.16
C ILE A 134 -13.54 -8.42 12.50
N THR A 135 -12.91 -7.91 11.45
CA THR A 135 -13.48 -6.87 10.58
C THR A 135 -14.23 -7.56 9.42
N PRO A 136 -15.08 -6.84 8.69
CA PRO A 136 -15.76 -7.36 7.49
C PRO A 136 -14.83 -8.03 6.47
N ALA A 137 -13.60 -7.54 6.34
CA ALA A 137 -12.66 -7.95 5.32
C ALA A 137 -11.48 -8.80 5.83
N MET A 138 -11.13 -8.74 7.13
CA MET A 138 -10.03 -9.53 7.70
C MET A 138 -10.16 -9.83 9.20
N THR A 139 -9.41 -10.82 9.69
CA THR A 139 -9.29 -11.08 11.14
C THR A 139 -7.88 -10.74 11.62
N LEU A 140 -7.79 -9.80 12.56
CA LEU A 140 -6.54 -9.35 13.18
C LEU A 140 -6.38 -9.96 14.57
N THR A 141 -5.28 -10.67 14.83
CA THR A 141 -4.95 -11.13 16.19
C THR A 141 -4.15 -10.04 16.92
N ARG A 142 -4.72 -9.46 17.99
CA ARG A 142 -4.14 -8.33 18.74
C ARG A 142 -3.23 -8.76 19.90
N ALA A 143 -3.48 -9.92 20.50
CA ALA A 143 -2.66 -10.43 21.59
C ALA A 143 -2.65 -11.95 21.60
N LYS A 144 -1.48 -12.53 21.90
CA LYS A 144 -1.26 -13.95 22.15
C LYS A 144 -0.38 -14.05 23.39
N ASN A 145 -0.94 -14.52 24.50
CA ASN A 145 -0.20 -14.92 25.70
C ASN A 145 -0.44 -16.40 25.94
#